data_AF-A0A9D6EYJ1-F1
#
_entry.id   AF-A0A9D6EYJ1-F1
#
_cell.length_a   1.000
_cell.length_b   1.000
_cell.length_c   1.000
_cell.angle_alpha   90.00
_cell.angle_beta   90.00
_cell.angle_gamma   90.00
#
_symmetry.space_group_name_H-M   'P 1'
#
loop_
_entity.id
_entity.type
_entity.pdbx_description
1 polymer ?
#
loop_
_entity_poly.entity_id
_entity_poly.type
_entity_poly.pdbx_seq_one_letter_code
_entity_poly.pdbx_strand_id
1 'polypeptide(L)'
;MPLRDHFRPPLPNARSWDEVHGQWPAMMVLALNRKLPGRYIASPQVHLGSVAEITAIDEYEVRVYDEKHHRRLVAAIEIVSPANKDRPEHRRAFAARCAGMLQKQVSVTIVDPVTNRADNLYRELLDLIGERDPALGNNPPATYAVACRTTKPDPKPGTNWQLEAWLHPLVVGQPLPTLPLWLADNLAIPLELEASYEETCRALRIG
;
A
#
# COMPACT_ATOMS: atom_id res chain seq x y z
N MET A 1 -10.15 -12.67 -9.51
CA MET A 1 -10.42 -11.94 -10.76
C MET A 1 -9.14 -11.22 -11.01
N PRO A 2 -8.51 -11.47 -12.17
CA PRO A 2 -7.17 -10.97 -12.41
C PRO A 2 -7.13 -9.45 -12.41
N LEU A 3 -5.96 -8.89 -12.12
CA LEU A 3 -5.71 -7.45 -12.23
C LEU A 3 -6.03 -6.96 -13.64
N ARG A 4 -6.82 -5.89 -13.75
CA ARG A 4 -7.17 -5.26 -15.02
C ARG A 4 -6.32 -4.02 -15.27
N ASP A 5 -6.15 -3.67 -16.55
CA ASP A 5 -5.48 -2.43 -16.94
C ASP A 5 -6.47 -1.26 -16.90
N HIS A 6 -6.51 -0.53 -15.79
CA HIS A 6 -7.40 0.62 -15.58
C HIS A 6 -6.95 1.89 -16.32
N PHE A 7 -5.84 1.84 -17.06
CA PHE A 7 -5.25 2.99 -17.76
C PHE A 7 -5.20 2.83 -19.28
N ARG A 8 -5.67 1.69 -19.81
CA ARG A 8 -5.80 1.45 -21.24
C ARG A 8 -7.22 1.00 -21.61
N PRO A 9 -7.73 1.34 -22.81
CA PRO A 9 -9.05 0.91 -23.26
C PRO A 9 -9.26 -0.61 -23.10
N PRO A 10 -10.50 -1.06 -22.75
CA PRO A 10 -11.74 -0.28 -22.74
C PRO A 10 -12.09 0.38 -21.40
N LEU A 11 -11.37 0.08 -20.31
CA LEU A 11 -11.82 0.41 -18.95
C LEU A 11 -11.92 1.91 -18.62
N PRO A 12 -10.96 2.76 -19.00
CA PRO A 12 -11.07 4.21 -18.78
C PRO A 12 -12.36 4.84 -19.36
N ASN A 13 -12.97 4.20 -20.37
CA ASN A 13 -14.20 4.68 -20.99
C ASN A 13 -15.47 4.27 -20.22
N ALA A 14 -15.37 3.20 -19.41
CA ALA A 14 -16.49 2.65 -18.65
C ALA A 14 -16.51 3.13 -17.20
N ARG A 15 -15.33 3.28 -16.58
CA ARG A 15 -15.15 3.66 -15.17
C ARG A 15 -13.86 4.45 -15.01
N SER A 16 -13.88 5.54 -14.24
CA SER A 16 -12.66 6.29 -13.94
C SER A 16 -11.77 5.51 -12.96
N TRP A 17 -10.47 5.77 -13.03
CA TRP A 17 -9.51 5.30 -12.04
C TRP A 17 -9.89 5.73 -10.62
N ASP A 18 -10.41 6.96 -10.47
CA ASP A 18 -10.78 7.52 -9.17
C ASP A 18 -11.89 6.73 -8.47
N GLU A 19 -12.86 6.17 -9.22
CA GLU A 19 -13.89 5.29 -8.67
C GLU A 19 -13.27 4.02 -8.07
N VAL A 20 -12.32 3.40 -8.77
CA VAL A 20 -11.63 2.20 -8.29
C VAL A 20 -10.73 2.54 -7.10
N HIS A 21 -9.96 3.62 -7.20
CA HIS A 21 -9.00 4.06 -6.20
C HIS A 21 -9.67 4.50 -4.90
N GLY A 22 -10.87 5.08 -4.97
CA GLY A 22 -11.69 5.37 -3.78
C GLY A 22 -12.41 4.15 -3.20
N GLN A 23 -12.93 3.25 -4.05
CA GLN A 23 -13.74 2.11 -3.59
C GLN A 23 -12.90 0.95 -3.04
N TRP A 24 -11.74 0.68 -3.63
CA TRP A 24 -10.91 -0.47 -3.25
C TRP A 24 -10.43 -0.44 -1.78
N PRO A 25 -9.90 0.68 -1.24
CA PRO A 25 -9.58 0.79 0.17
C PRO A 25 -10.79 0.55 1.09
N ALA A 26 -11.99 1.00 0.71
CA ALA A 26 -13.20 0.69 1.47
C ALA A 26 -13.50 -0.82 1.52
N MET A 27 -13.32 -1.53 0.39
CA MET A 27 -13.47 -2.99 0.35
C MET A 27 -12.40 -3.73 1.15
N MET A 28 -11.17 -3.23 1.17
CA MET A 28 -10.12 -3.74 2.05
C MET A 28 -10.50 -3.57 3.52
N VAL A 29 -11.00 -2.39 3.93
CA VAL A 29 -11.45 -2.14 5.31
C VAL A 29 -12.55 -3.13 5.73
N LEU A 30 -13.57 -3.33 4.88
CA LEU A 30 -14.65 -4.29 5.16
C LEU A 30 -14.15 -5.74 5.26
N ALA A 31 -13.18 -6.12 4.43
CA ALA A 31 -12.57 -7.45 4.50
C ALA A 31 -11.73 -7.62 5.78
N LEU A 32 -10.90 -6.63 6.12
CA LEU A 32 -10.02 -6.66 7.29
C LEU A 32 -10.81 -6.68 8.59
N ASN A 33 -11.85 -5.84 8.74
CA ASN A 33 -12.65 -5.79 9.97
C ASN A 33 -13.45 -7.07 10.26
N ARG A 34 -13.57 -7.98 9.29
CA ARG A 34 -14.13 -9.33 9.52
C ARG A 34 -13.11 -10.33 10.07
N LYS A 35 -11.80 -10.05 9.92
CA LYS A 35 -10.70 -10.96 10.23
C LYS A 35 -9.79 -10.47 11.36
N LEU A 36 -9.75 -9.15 11.57
CA LEU A 36 -8.93 -8.54 12.61
C LEU A 36 -9.36 -9.06 13.99
N PRO A 37 -8.40 -9.41 14.87
CA PRO A 37 -8.72 -9.65 16.28
C PRO A 37 -9.39 -8.41 16.88
N GLY A 38 -10.37 -8.56 17.77
CA GLY A 38 -11.19 -7.45 18.29
C GLY A 38 -10.46 -6.34 19.08
N ARG A 39 -9.11 -6.39 19.18
CA ARG A 39 -8.26 -5.28 19.64
C ARG A 39 -7.94 -4.29 18.52
N TYR A 40 -8.06 -4.73 17.26
CA TYR A 40 -7.62 -3.99 16.10
C TYR A 40 -8.81 -3.60 15.22
N ILE A 41 -8.72 -2.41 14.63
CA ILE A 41 -9.74 -1.90 13.71
C ILE A 41 -9.07 -1.27 12.49
N ALA A 42 -9.54 -1.64 11.29
CA ALA A 42 -9.18 -0.98 10.04
C ALA A 42 -10.12 0.21 9.79
N SER A 43 -9.57 1.29 9.25
CA SER A 43 -10.32 2.49 8.86
C SER A 43 -9.75 3.08 7.57
N PRO A 44 -10.60 3.63 6.69
CA PRO A 44 -10.12 4.40 5.56
C PRO A 44 -9.58 5.74 6.05
N GLN A 45 -8.52 6.22 5.44
CA GLN A 45 -8.02 7.57 5.63
C GLN A 45 -7.87 8.23 4.26
N VAL A 46 -8.30 9.49 4.19
CA VAL A 46 -8.16 10.34 3.01
C VAL A 46 -7.34 11.54 3.41
N HIS A 47 -6.27 11.81 2.67
CA HIS A 47 -5.56 13.07 2.77
C HIS A 47 -6.10 14.00 1.69
N LEU A 48 -6.89 14.99 2.10
CA LEU A 48 -7.30 16.07 1.21
C LEU A 48 -6.17 17.09 1.18
N GLY A 49 -5.67 17.41 -0.01
CA GLY A 49 -4.70 18.49 -0.18
C GLY A 49 -5.24 19.81 0.39
N SER A 50 -4.37 20.62 1.00
CA SER A 50 -4.77 21.93 1.48
C SER A 50 -5.02 22.88 0.30
N VAL A 51 -5.98 23.80 0.42
CA VAL A 51 -6.40 24.75 -0.64
C VAL A 51 -5.24 25.61 -1.19
N ALA A 52 -4.13 25.73 -0.46
CA ALA A 52 -2.93 26.45 -0.88
C ALA A 52 -2.05 25.67 -1.89
N GLU A 53 -2.23 24.35 -2.02
CA GLU A 53 -1.57 23.51 -3.01
C GLU A 53 -2.59 23.14 -4.09
N ILE A 54 -2.46 23.70 -5.30
CA ILE A 54 -3.31 23.42 -6.48
C ILE A 54 -3.12 21.96 -6.99
N THR A 55 -2.46 21.10 -6.22
CA THR A 55 -2.27 19.67 -6.46
C THR A 55 -2.89 18.89 -5.29
N ALA A 56 -4.21 18.96 -5.15
CA ALA A 56 -4.93 18.03 -4.28
C ALA A 56 -4.73 16.62 -4.85
N ILE A 57 -3.90 15.81 -4.19
CA ILE A 57 -3.82 14.38 -4.44
C ILE A 57 -4.79 13.75 -3.45
N ASP A 58 -5.91 13.21 -3.93
CA ASP A 58 -6.79 12.39 -3.11
C ASP A 58 -6.06 11.07 -2.84
N GLU A 59 -5.32 11.03 -1.73
CA GLU A 59 -4.58 9.84 -1.33
C GLU A 59 -5.45 9.01 -0.41
N TYR A 60 -5.91 7.87 -0.94
CA TYR A 60 -6.63 6.87 -0.18
C TYR A 60 -5.67 5.84 0.38
N GLU A 61 -5.76 5.65 1.69
CA GLU A 61 -4.99 4.62 2.41
C GLU A 61 -5.91 3.87 3.38
N VAL A 62 -5.50 2.66 3.76
CA VAL A 62 -6.14 1.90 4.83
C VAL A 62 -5.22 1.89 6.03
N ARG A 63 -5.73 2.33 7.19
CA ARG A 63 -4.99 2.30 8.45
C ARG A 63 -5.56 1.25 9.39
N VAL A 64 -4.71 0.53 10.09
CA VAL A 64 -5.08 -0.40 11.16
C VAL A 64 -4.59 0.13 12.49
N TYR A 65 -5.52 0.24 13.43
CA TYR A 65 -5.27 0.77 14.76
C TYR A 65 -5.41 -0.29 15.83
N ASP A 66 -4.59 -0.19 16.86
CA ASP A 66 -4.71 -0.92 18.11
C ASP A 66 -5.53 -0.09 19.11
N GLU A 67 -6.80 -0.44 19.29
CA GLU A 67 -7.75 0.33 20.11
C GLU A 67 -7.40 0.26 21.60
N LYS A 68 -6.72 -0.80 22.05
CA LYS A 68 -6.33 -0.95 23.46
C LYS A 68 -5.15 -0.07 23.85
N HIS A 69 -4.33 0.37 22.88
CA HIS A 69 -3.12 1.17 23.14
C HIS A 69 -3.29 2.57 22.56
N HIS A 70 -4.27 3.32 23.06
CA HIS A 70 -4.53 4.71 22.65
C HIS A 70 -4.74 4.89 21.15
N ARG A 71 -5.37 3.91 20.49
CA ARG A 71 -5.58 3.93 19.03
C ARG A 71 -4.25 4.11 18.28
N ARG A 72 -3.21 3.39 18.71
CA ARG A 72 -1.89 3.40 18.06
C ARG A 72 -2.02 2.85 16.64
N LEU A 73 -1.51 3.57 15.65
CA LEU A 73 -1.38 3.06 14.29
C LEU A 73 -0.37 1.90 14.29
N VAL A 74 -0.75 0.74 13.77
CA VAL A 74 0.11 -0.46 13.72
C VAL A 74 0.39 -0.93 12.30
N ALA A 75 -0.51 -0.66 11.36
CA ALA A 75 -0.28 -0.92 9.94
C ALA A 75 -0.93 0.12 9.05
N ALA A 76 -0.37 0.33 7.87
CA ALA A 76 -0.94 1.15 6.80
C ALA A 76 -0.81 0.43 5.45
N ILE A 77 -1.83 0.56 4.60
CA ILE A 77 -1.84 0.09 3.22
C ILE A 77 -2.02 1.32 2.32
N GLU A 78 -0.97 1.64 1.58
CA GLU A 78 -0.87 2.77 0.66
C GLU A 78 -1.17 2.27 -0.76
N ILE A 79 -2.29 2.72 -1.35
CA ILE A 79 -2.63 2.39 -2.73
C ILE A 79 -2.11 3.51 -3.64
N VAL A 80 -1.12 3.20 -4.47
CA VAL A 80 -0.45 4.17 -5.33
C VAL A 80 -1.41 4.69 -6.40
N SER A 81 -1.44 6.01 -6.56
CA SER A 81 -2.12 6.71 -7.65
C SER A 81 -1.13 7.20 -8.72
N PRO A 82 -1.58 7.53 -9.94
CA PRO A 82 -0.73 8.14 -10.97
C PRO A 82 -0.05 9.43 -10.51
N ALA A 83 -0.72 10.24 -9.69
CA ALA A 83 -0.21 11.49 -9.18
C ALA A 83 1.01 11.30 -8.27
N ASN A 84 1.08 10.18 -7.53
CA ASN A 84 2.24 9.85 -6.72
C ASN A 84 3.51 9.62 -7.56
N LYS A 85 3.36 9.16 -8.80
CA LYS A 85 4.47 8.90 -9.72
C LYS A 85 4.83 10.09 -10.62
N ASP A 86 4.00 11.12 -10.66
CA ASP A 86 4.08 12.18 -11.69
C ASP A 86 5.30 13.10 -11.52
N ARG A 87 5.45 13.70 -10.34
CA ARG A 87 6.54 14.66 -10.04
C ARG A 87 7.54 14.07 -9.05
N PRO A 88 8.85 14.39 -9.16
CA PRO A 88 9.86 13.97 -8.19
C PRO A 88 9.50 14.37 -6.74
N GLU A 89 8.86 15.52 -6.55
CA GLU A 89 8.42 15.98 -5.23
C GLU A 89 7.36 15.04 -4.64
N HIS A 90 6.40 14.57 -5.44
CA HIS A 90 5.36 13.65 -4.99
C HIS A 90 5.93 12.27 -4.65
N ARG A 91 6.89 11.78 -5.46
CA ARG A 91 7.59 10.52 -5.18
C ARG A 91 8.34 10.58 -3.85
N ARG A 92 9.09 11.67 -3.63
CA ARG A 92 9.79 11.90 -2.35
C ARG A 92 8.83 12.03 -1.18
N ALA A 93 7.70 12.74 -1.34
CA ALA A 93 6.70 12.87 -0.29
C ALA A 93 6.07 11.53 0.10
N PHE A 94 5.73 10.69 -0.89
CA PHE A 94 5.24 9.34 -0.67
C PHE A 94 6.27 8.47 0.08
N ALA A 95 7.51 8.44 -0.41
CA ALA A 95 8.60 7.71 0.22
C ALA A 95 8.84 8.17 1.67
N ALA A 96 8.82 9.48 1.93
CA ALA A 96 9.01 10.05 3.26
C ALA A 96 7.87 9.66 4.23
N ARG A 97 6.62 9.63 3.78
CA ARG A 97 5.49 9.15 4.59
C ARG A 97 5.67 7.67 4.97
N CYS A 98 5.98 6.81 4.01
CA CYS A 98 6.27 5.39 4.26
C CYS A 98 7.45 5.20 5.22
N ALA A 99 8.55 5.93 5.02
CA ALA A 99 9.71 5.90 5.91
C ALA A 99 9.36 6.34 7.34
N GLY A 100 8.61 7.42 7.50
CA GLY A 100 8.17 7.92 8.81
C GLY A 100 7.26 6.94 9.56
N MET A 101 6.45 6.16 8.83
CA MET A 101 5.66 5.06 9.41
C MET A 101 6.55 3.90 9.87
N LEU A 102 7.48 3.45 9.01
CA LEU A 102 8.41 2.36 9.33
C LEU A 102 9.33 2.71 10.53
N GLN A 103 9.78 3.96 10.65
CA GLN A 103 10.55 4.44 11.80
C GLN A 103 9.75 4.37 13.12
N LYS A 104 8.43 4.53 13.05
CA LYS A 104 7.50 4.40 14.18
C LYS A 104 7.01 2.97 14.39
N GLN A 105 7.65 1.98 13.75
CA GLN A 105 7.30 0.56 13.81
C GLN A 105 5.88 0.26 13.31
N VAL A 106 5.37 1.09 12.40
CA VAL A 106 4.12 0.82 11.68
C VAL A 106 4.48 -0.03 10.46
N SER A 107 3.81 -1.18 10.28
CA SER A 107 3.96 -1.97 9.06
C SER A 107 3.34 -1.22 7.87
N VAL A 108 4.04 -1.17 6.75
CA VAL A 108 3.58 -0.45 5.56
C VAL A 108 3.44 -1.43 4.42
N THR A 109 2.27 -1.49 3.80
CA THR A 109 2.06 -2.20 2.55
C THR A 109 1.86 -1.19 1.43
N ILE A 110 2.68 -1.25 0.38
CA ILE A 110 2.51 -0.44 -0.82
C ILE A 110 1.87 -1.31 -1.89
N VAL A 111 0.75 -0.87 -2.47
CA VAL A 111 0.07 -1.54 -3.57
C VAL A 111 0.09 -0.61 -4.78
N ASP A 112 0.82 -0.98 -5.81
CA ASP A 112 1.05 -0.19 -7.01
C ASP A 112 0.47 -0.84 -8.26
N PRO A 113 -0.80 -0.56 -8.59
CA PRO A 113 -1.46 -1.07 -9.80
C PRO A 113 -1.31 -0.12 -11.01
N VAL A 114 -0.50 0.95 -10.91
CA VAL A 114 -0.44 2.01 -11.94
C VAL A 114 0.38 1.57 -13.15
N THR A 115 -0.27 1.27 -14.27
CA THR A 115 0.36 0.69 -15.48
C THR A 115 0.88 1.73 -16.49
N ASN A 116 0.43 2.99 -16.40
CA ASN A 116 0.79 4.06 -17.35
C ASN A 116 2.00 4.90 -16.91
N ARG A 117 2.67 4.51 -15.82
CA ARG A 117 3.86 5.14 -15.24
C ARG A 117 4.82 4.04 -14.79
N ALA A 118 6.12 4.26 -14.96
CA ALA A 118 7.14 3.24 -14.69
C ALA A 118 7.93 3.44 -13.39
N ASP A 119 7.90 4.64 -12.80
CA ASP A 119 8.59 4.91 -11.53
C ASP A 119 8.14 3.96 -10.42
N ASN A 120 9.09 3.49 -9.62
CA ASN A 120 8.87 2.53 -8.54
C ASN A 120 9.06 3.23 -7.18
N LEU A 121 7.96 3.48 -6.47
CA LEU A 121 7.98 4.21 -5.18
C LEU A 121 8.61 3.41 -4.04
N TYR A 122 8.67 2.08 -4.14
CA TYR A 122 9.40 1.24 -3.19
C TYR A 122 10.92 1.40 -3.35
N ARG A 123 11.41 1.55 -4.59
CA ARG A 123 12.81 1.94 -4.84
C ARG A 123 13.13 3.30 -4.23
N GLU A 124 12.28 4.29 -4.45
CA GLU A 124 12.43 5.64 -3.85
C GLU A 124 12.45 5.58 -2.31
N LEU A 125 11.62 4.70 -1.70
CA LEU A 125 11.64 4.45 -0.26
C LEU A 125 12.99 3.85 0.19
N LEU A 126 13.44 2.79 -0.47
CA LEU A 126 14.71 2.12 -0.13
C LEU A 126 15.90 3.08 -0.24
N ASP A 127 15.96 3.86 -1.33
CA ASP A 127 17.02 4.85 -1.55
C ASP A 127 16.99 5.93 -0.46
N LEU A 128 15.81 6.37 -0.02
CA LEU A 128 15.65 7.37 1.05
C LEU A 128 16.16 6.87 2.42
N ILE A 129 15.91 5.60 2.76
CA ILE A 129 16.32 5.02 4.05
C ILE A 129 17.72 4.37 4.00
N GLY A 130 18.38 4.38 2.83
CA GLY A 130 19.70 3.78 2.64
C GLY A 130 19.71 2.25 2.63
N GLU A 131 18.57 1.62 2.35
CA GLU A 131 18.40 0.16 2.33
C GLU A 131 18.44 -0.40 0.90
N ARG A 132 18.58 -1.72 0.80
CA ARG A 132 18.52 -2.45 -0.49
C ARG A 132 17.73 -3.73 -0.33
N ASP A 133 16.88 -4.01 -1.32
CA ASP A 133 16.21 -5.29 -1.46
C ASP A 133 16.74 -6.04 -2.70
N PRO A 134 17.45 -7.17 -2.52
CA PRO A 134 17.88 -8.01 -3.64
C PRO A 134 16.73 -8.50 -4.52
N ALA A 135 15.53 -8.70 -3.97
CA ALA A 135 14.37 -9.18 -4.71
C ALA A 135 13.85 -8.12 -5.71
N LEU A 136 14.10 -6.84 -5.46
CA LEU A 136 13.74 -5.76 -6.37
C LEU A 136 14.62 -5.74 -7.63
N GLY A 137 15.89 -6.14 -7.49
CA GLY A 137 16.86 -6.18 -8.58
C GLY A 137 17.15 -4.80 -9.21
N ASN A 138 17.82 -4.84 -10.37
CA ASN A 138 18.23 -3.63 -11.11
C ASN A 138 17.11 -3.07 -12.01
N ASN A 139 16.16 -3.91 -12.42
CA ASN A 139 15.01 -3.54 -13.23
C ASN A 139 13.73 -3.72 -12.40
N PRO A 140 13.39 -2.75 -11.54
CA PRO A 140 12.22 -2.85 -10.69
C PRO A 140 10.94 -2.93 -11.54
N PRO A 141 9.95 -3.76 -11.17
CA PRO A 141 8.67 -3.79 -11.86
C PRO A 141 7.92 -2.46 -11.68
N ALA A 142 7.23 -2.01 -12.74
CA ALA A 142 6.42 -0.80 -12.69
C ALA A 142 5.19 -0.95 -11.77
N THR A 143 4.62 -2.15 -11.72
CA THR A 143 3.46 -2.52 -10.89
C THR A 143 3.84 -3.64 -9.95
N TYR A 144 3.54 -3.47 -8.66
CA TYR A 144 3.97 -4.37 -7.60
C TYR A 144 3.11 -4.20 -6.36
N ALA A 145 3.19 -5.15 -5.44
CA ALA A 145 2.75 -4.96 -4.07
C ALA A 145 3.86 -5.45 -3.14
N VAL A 146 4.11 -4.70 -2.07
CA VAL A 146 5.16 -5.04 -1.10
C VAL A 146 4.66 -4.75 0.30
N ALA A 147 4.75 -5.74 1.18
CA ALA A 147 4.59 -5.54 2.62
C ALA A 147 5.97 -5.28 3.22
N CYS A 148 6.07 -4.28 4.09
CA CYS A 148 7.29 -3.87 4.77
C CYS A 148 7.05 -3.80 6.28
N ARG A 149 8.04 -4.20 7.06
CA ARG A 149 8.09 -3.91 8.50
C ARG A 149 9.52 -3.69 8.95
N THR A 150 9.69 -2.99 10.06
CA THR A 150 10.97 -2.88 10.75
C THR A 150 10.97 -3.81 11.96
N THR A 151 11.99 -4.65 12.07
CA THR A 151 12.18 -5.54 13.23
C THR A 151 13.53 -5.27 13.88
N LYS A 152 13.63 -5.61 15.16
CA LYS A 152 14.90 -5.65 15.87
C LYS A 152 15.17 -7.09 16.29
N PRO A 153 15.94 -7.86 15.49
CA PRO A 153 16.08 -9.31 15.70
C PRO A 153 16.67 -9.68 17.05
N ASP A 154 17.52 -8.82 17.61
CA ASP A 154 18.11 -8.98 18.95
C ASP A 154 17.95 -7.67 19.75
N PRO A 155 17.32 -7.70 20.93
CA PRO A 155 17.15 -6.50 21.77
C PRO A 155 18.47 -5.93 22.30
N LYS A 156 19.60 -6.65 22.19
CA LYS A 156 20.91 -6.19 22.66
C LYS A 156 21.28 -4.77 22.18
N PRO A 157 22.05 -4.02 22.99
CA PRO A 157 22.67 -2.77 22.56
C PRO A 157 23.58 -3.02 21.34
N GLY A 158 23.46 -2.19 20.30
CA GLY A 158 24.26 -2.30 19.07
C GLY A 158 23.64 -3.07 17.91
N THR A 159 22.53 -3.78 18.11
CA THR A 159 21.77 -4.38 17.01
C THR A 159 20.94 -3.32 16.30
N ASN A 160 21.17 -3.14 15.00
CA ASN A 160 20.41 -2.22 14.17
C ASN A 160 19.01 -2.75 13.85
N TRP A 161 18.08 -1.83 13.61
CA TRP A 161 16.79 -2.15 13.00
C TRP A 161 17.01 -2.75 11.61
N GLN A 162 16.21 -3.75 11.27
CA GLN A 162 16.23 -4.39 9.95
C GLN A 162 14.90 -4.16 9.25
N LEU A 163 14.95 -3.88 7.96
CA LEU A 163 13.78 -3.87 7.10
C LEU A 163 13.53 -5.30 6.59
N GLU A 164 12.33 -5.81 6.85
CA GLU A 164 11.83 -7.03 6.22
C GLU A 164 10.79 -6.64 5.17
N ALA A 165 10.87 -7.25 3.98
CA ALA A 165 9.98 -6.97 2.87
C ALA A 165 9.51 -8.25 2.15
N TRP A 166 8.26 -8.24 1.68
CA TRP A 166 7.65 -9.29 0.86
C TRP A 166 7.16 -8.69 -0.44
N LEU A 167 8.04 -8.64 -1.45
CA LEU A 167 7.78 -8.03 -2.75
C LEU A 167 7.14 -9.03 -3.73
N HIS A 168 6.04 -8.61 -4.37
CA HIS A 168 5.38 -9.35 -5.44
C HIS A 168 5.12 -8.43 -6.65
N PRO A 169 5.68 -8.73 -7.83
CA PRO A 169 5.29 -8.06 -9.07
C PRO A 169 3.80 -8.28 -9.36
N LEU A 170 3.12 -7.24 -9.81
CA LEU A 170 1.74 -7.33 -10.29
C LEU A 170 1.72 -7.33 -11.80
N VAL A 171 1.00 -8.28 -12.39
CA VAL A 171 0.91 -8.45 -13.84
C VAL A 171 -0.56 -8.38 -14.25
N VAL A 172 -0.87 -7.54 -15.23
CA VAL A 172 -2.21 -7.46 -15.81
C VAL A 172 -2.63 -8.83 -16.34
N GLY A 173 -3.86 -9.24 -16.04
CA GLY A 173 -4.39 -10.55 -16.42
C GLY A 173 -4.01 -11.68 -15.45
N GLN A 174 -3.25 -11.42 -14.39
CA GLN A 174 -2.91 -12.40 -13.35
C GLN A 174 -3.63 -12.13 -12.02
N PRO A 175 -3.82 -13.16 -11.17
CA PRO A 175 -4.33 -12.99 -9.81
C PRO A 175 -3.47 -12.03 -8.98
N LEU A 176 -4.11 -11.26 -8.10
CA LEU A 176 -3.38 -10.43 -7.14
C LEU A 176 -2.89 -11.27 -5.95
N PRO A 177 -1.72 -10.97 -5.35
CA PRO A 177 -1.15 -11.77 -4.28
C PRO A 177 -1.89 -11.59 -2.95
N THR A 178 -1.65 -12.52 -2.02
CA THR A 178 -1.93 -12.33 -0.61
C THR A 178 -0.64 -11.94 0.11
N LEU A 179 -0.65 -10.84 0.83
CA LEU A 179 0.51 -10.32 1.57
C LEU A 179 0.31 -10.47 3.09
N PRO A 180 1.39 -10.56 3.88
CA PRO A 180 1.29 -10.45 5.33
C PRO A 180 1.03 -8.99 5.74
N LEU A 181 -0.06 -8.75 6.48
CA LEU A 181 -0.30 -7.47 7.15
C LEU A 181 0.07 -7.61 8.63
N TRP A 182 1.23 -7.08 9.01
CA TRP A 182 1.77 -7.19 10.36
C TRP A 182 1.10 -6.21 11.31
N LEU A 183 0.62 -6.73 12.44
CA LEU A 183 -0.03 -5.97 13.52
C LEU A 183 0.86 -5.86 14.77
N ALA A 184 1.80 -6.79 14.92
CA ALA A 184 2.83 -6.85 15.95
C ALA A 184 3.98 -7.77 15.49
N ASP A 185 5.06 -7.87 16.27
CA ASP A 185 6.27 -8.63 15.94
C ASP A 185 6.01 -10.09 15.53
N ASN A 186 5.02 -10.73 16.17
CA ASN A 186 4.65 -12.13 15.97
C ASN A 186 3.19 -12.31 15.51
N LEU A 187 2.54 -11.25 15.02
CA LEU A 187 1.15 -11.29 14.58
C LEU A 187 1.01 -10.64 13.21
N ALA A 188 0.68 -11.44 12.21
CA ALA A 188 0.24 -11.00 10.90
C ALA A 188 -1.10 -11.64 10.55
N ILE A 189 -1.91 -10.92 9.76
CA ILE A 189 -3.10 -11.46 9.12
C ILE A 189 -2.95 -11.40 7.60
N PRO A 190 -3.66 -12.25 6.83
CA PRO A 190 -3.59 -12.20 5.37
C PRO A 190 -4.32 -10.97 4.82
N LEU A 191 -3.60 -10.17 4.02
CA LEU A 191 -4.17 -9.14 3.15
C LEU A 191 -4.39 -9.74 1.75
N GLU A 192 -5.63 -10.17 1.49
CA GLU A 192 -6.04 -10.78 0.22
C GLU A 192 -6.40 -9.68 -0.79
N LEU A 193 -5.41 -9.23 -1.58
CA LEU A 193 -5.63 -8.18 -2.57
C LEU A 193 -6.62 -8.63 -3.64
N GLU A 194 -6.59 -9.89 -4.07
CA GLU A 194 -7.51 -10.40 -5.10
C GLU A 194 -8.97 -10.35 -4.63
N ALA A 195 -9.28 -10.84 -3.44
CA ALA A 195 -10.66 -10.89 -2.95
C ALA A 195 -11.25 -9.48 -2.77
N SER A 196 -10.47 -8.53 -2.26
CA SER A 196 -10.91 -7.13 -2.12
C SER A 196 -11.04 -6.41 -3.47
N TYR A 197 -10.16 -6.71 -4.43
CA TYR A 197 -10.23 -6.18 -5.79
C TYR A 197 -11.44 -6.73 -6.55
N GLU A 198 -11.70 -8.03 -6.43
CA GLU A 198 -12.89 -8.69 -6.99
C GLU A 198 -14.18 -8.03 -6.53
N GLU A 199 -14.31 -7.79 -5.23
CA GLU A 199 -15.49 -7.13 -4.67
C GLU A 199 -15.63 -5.70 -5.18
N THR A 200 -14.50 -4.99 -5.34
CA THR A 200 -14.47 -3.65 -5.93
C THR A 200 -14.96 -3.67 -7.37
N CYS A 201 -14.44 -4.58 -8.20
CA CYS A 201 -14.89 -4.74 -9.57
C CYS A 201 -16.38 -5.10 -9.64
N ARG A 202 -16.86 -5.99 -8.76
CA ARG A 202 -18.29 -6.35 -8.68
C ARG A 202 -19.15 -5.13 -8.32
N ALA A 203 -18.77 -4.37 -7.29
CA ALA A 203 -19.49 -3.20 -6.83
C ALA A 203 -19.57 -2.10 -7.90
N LEU A 204 -18.49 -1.91 -8.67
CA LEU A 204 -18.40 -0.91 -9.74
C LEU A 204 -18.88 -1.45 -11.11
N ARG A 205 -19.33 -2.72 -11.17
CA ARG A 205 -19.76 -3.38 -12.41
C ARG A 205 -18.68 -3.38 -13.51
N ILE A 206 -17.43 -3.61 -13.11
CA ILE A 206 -16.28 -3.76 -13.98
C ILE A 206 -16.21 -5.23 -14.44
N GLY A 207 -16.61 -5.47 -15.69
CA GLY A 207 -16.73 -6.78 -16.33
C GLY A 207 -15.54 -7.11 -17.22
#